data_AF-A0A9D6L5J5-F1
#
_entry.id   AF-A0A9D6L5J5-F1
#
_cell.length_a   1.000
_cell.length_b   1.000
_cell.length_c   1.000
_cell.angle_alpha   90.00
_cell.angle_beta   90.00
_cell.angle_gamma   90.00
#
_symmetry.space_group_name_H-M   'P 1'
#
loop_
_entity.id
_entity.type
_entity.pdbx_description
1 polymer ?
#
loop_
_entity_poly.entity_id
_entity_poly.type
_entity_poly.pdbx_seq_one_letter_code
_entity_poly.pdbx_strand_id
1 'polypeptide(L)'
;MHDPKFLRQHRDKVEAGVALKGMTVDLAAFYAIEERRLAVLHETEELKARRNAASEAIAARRKRGEDAAADIAAMREVGDRIQALDA
;
A
#
# COMPACT_ATOMS: atom_id res chain seq x y z
N MET A 1 -18.10 -3.18 11.87
CA MET A 1 -17.48 -3.23 10.52
C MET A 1 -17.24 -4.69 10.18
N HIS A 2 -17.73 -5.20 9.04
CA HIS A 2 -17.38 -6.55 8.59
C HIS A 2 -15.92 -6.59 8.16
N ASP A 3 -15.25 -7.73 8.37
CA ASP A 3 -13.85 -7.92 7.98
C ASP A 3 -13.69 -7.78 6.45
N PRO A 4 -12.97 -6.76 5.94
CA PRO A 4 -12.75 -6.58 4.50
C PRO A 4 -12.06 -7.78 3.86
N LYS A 5 -11.23 -8.50 4.62
CA LYS A 5 -10.58 -9.73 4.18
C LYS A 5 -11.61 -10.82 3.92
N PHE A 6 -12.56 -11.01 4.83
CA PHE A 6 -13.66 -11.96 4.64
C PHE A 6 -14.50 -11.60 3.41
N LEU A 7 -14.86 -10.32 3.26
CA LEU A 7 -15.68 -9.85 2.13
C LEU A 7 -15.00 -10.13 0.78
N ARG A 8 -13.67 -9.98 0.73
CA ARG A 8 -12.85 -10.29 -0.45
C ARG A 8 -12.69 -11.79 -0.70
N GLN A 9 -12.47 -12.58 0.34
CA GLN A 9 -12.21 -14.02 0.24
C GLN A 9 -13.48 -14.85 0.00
N HIS A 10 -14.65 -14.29 0.28
CA HIS A 10 -15.92 -15.00 0.20
C HIS A 10 -16.98 -14.21 -0.58
N ARG A 11 -16.62 -13.67 -1.75
CA ARG A 11 -17.52 -12.84 -2.57
C ARG A 11 -18.87 -13.51 -2.83
N ASP A 12 -18.86 -14.77 -3.27
CA ASP A 12 -20.08 -15.52 -3.56
C ASP A 12 -21.03 -15.62 -2.35
N LYS A 13 -20.47 -15.82 -1.15
CA LYS A 13 -21.26 -15.88 0.09
C LYS A 13 -21.85 -14.52 0.47
N VAL A 14 -21.10 -13.45 0.20
CA VAL A 14 -21.54 -12.08 0.46
C VAL A 14 -22.65 -11.68 -0.52
N GLU A 15 -22.46 -11.95 -1.81
CA GLU A 15 -23.46 -11.68 -2.86
C GLU A 15 -24.76 -12.45 -2.59
N ALA A 16 -24.66 -13.75 -2.29
CA ALA A 16 -25.82 -14.56 -1.92
C ALA A 16 -26.51 -14.04 -0.65
N GLY A 17 -25.75 -13.63 0.37
CA GLY A 17 -26.27 -13.07 1.61
C GLY A 17 -26.98 -11.72 1.42
N VAL A 18 -26.45 -10.86 0.55
CA VAL A 18 -27.07 -9.58 0.18
C VAL A 18 -28.38 -9.81 -0.57
N ALA A 19 -28.39 -10.73 -1.54
CA ALA A 19 -29.59 -11.12 -2.28
C ALA A 19 -30.67 -11.70 -1.36
N LEU A 20 -30.30 -12.60 -0.43
CA LEU A 20 -31.22 -13.21 0.52
C LEU A 20 -31.88 -12.18 1.45
N LYS A 21 -31.16 -11.09 1.78
CA LYS A 21 -31.68 -9.99 2.61
C LYS A 21 -32.54 -8.99 1.82
N GLY A 22 -32.70 -9.18 0.50
CA GLY A 22 -33.40 -8.23 -0.37
C GLY A 22 -32.72 -6.86 -0.43
N MET A 23 -31.42 -6.80 -0.13
CA MET A 23 -30.66 -5.56 -0.14
C MET A 23 -30.02 -5.35 -1.51
N THR A 24 -30.06 -4.11 -2.00
CA THR A 24 -29.29 -3.70 -3.18
C THR A 24 -28.03 -3.00 -2.71
N VAL A 25 -26.89 -3.66 -2.83
CA VAL A 25 -25.57 -3.11 -2.49
C VAL A 25 -24.69 -3.23 -3.72
N ASP A 26 -24.01 -2.14 -4.08
CA ASP A 26 -23.00 -2.16 -5.14
C ASP A 26 -21.70 -2.80 -4.63
N LEU A 27 -21.71 -4.13 -4.58
CA LEU A 27 -20.55 -4.92 -4.18
C LEU A 27 -19.40 -4.80 -5.18
N ALA A 28 -19.69 -4.56 -6.45
CA ALA A 28 -18.67 -4.36 -7.47
C ALA A 28 -17.84 -3.09 -7.20
N ALA A 29 -18.51 -1.97 -6.88
CA ALA A 29 -17.83 -0.75 -6.47
C ALA A 29 -17.03 -0.93 -5.19
N PHE A 30 -17.58 -1.65 -4.20
CA PHE A 30 -16.87 -1.97 -2.97
C PHE A 30 -15.57 -2.75 -3.24
N TYR A 31 -15.63 -3.79 -4.07
CA TYR A 31 -14.44 -4.59 -4.40
C TYR A 31 -13.39 -3.79 -5.16
N ALA A 32 -13.79 -2.90 -6.06
CA ALA A 32 -12.86 -2.03 -6.79
C ALA A 32 -12.14 -1.05 -5.84
N ILE A 33 -12.86 -0.49 -4.86
CA ILE A 33 -12.26 0.40 -3.85
C ILE A 33 -11.28 -0.37 -2.96
N GLU A 34 -11.66 -1.56 -2.50
CA GLU A 34 -10.80 -2.37 -1.63
C GLU A 34 -9.54 -2.86 -2.36
N GLU A 35 -9.63 -3.19 -3.64
CA GLU A 35 -8.48 -3.55 -4.47
C GLU A 35 -7.49 -2.39 -4.62
N ARG A 36 -8.00 -1.17 -4.91
CA ARG A 36 -7.16 0.03 -4.95
C ARG A 36 -6.49 0.31 -3.61
N ARG A 37 -7.24 0.17 -2.50
CA ARG A 37 -6.71 0.36 -1.15
C ARG A 37 -5.58 -0.62 -0.87
N LEU A 38 -5.74 -1.89 -1.23
CA LEU A 38 -4.68 -2.90 -1.07
C LEU A 38 -3.45 -2.60 -1.94
N ALA A 39 -3.65 -2.14 -3.17
CA ALA A 39 -2.55 -1.76 -4.05
C ALA A 39 -1.73 -0.60 -3.45
N VAL A 40 -2.41 0.45 -2.96
CA VAL A 40 -1.75 1.59 -2.29
C VAL A 40 -1.01 1.14 -1.03
N LEU A 41 -1.64 0.31 -0.18
CA LEU A 41 -0.99 -0.24 1.01
C LEU A 41 0.27 -1.04 0.65
N HIS A 42 0.20 -1.87 -0.38
CA HIS A 42 1.34 -2.66 -0.83
C HIS A 42 2.47 -1.78 -1.35
N GLU A 43 2.15 -0.82 -2.22
CA GLU A 43 3.11 0.14 -2.76
C GLU A 43 3.80 0.93 -1.65
N THR A 44 3.04 1.42 -0.67
CA THR A 44 3.60 2.14 0.46
C THR A 44 4.57 1.27 1.28
N GLU A 45 4.22 0.02 1.56
CA GLU A 45 5.10 -0.89 2.31
C GLU A 45 6.37 -1.21 1.52
N GLU A 46 6.28 -1.41 0.21
CA GLU A 46 7.45 -1.59 -0.66
C GLU A 46 8.36 -0.36 -0.66
N LEU A 47 7.78 0.85 -0.76
CA LEU A 47 8.53 2.10 -0.71
C LEU A 47 9.20 2.31 0.66
N LYS A 48 8.52 2.00 1.76
CA LYS A 48 9.08 2.05 3.12
C LYS A 48 10.25 1.07 3.25
N ALA A 49 10.12 -0.15 2.76
CA ALA A 49 11.19 -1.14 2.75
C ALA A 49 12.41 -0.67 1.93
N ARG A 50 12.16 -0.15 0.71
CA ARG A 50 13.20 0.41 -0.16
C ARG A 50 13.93 1.57 0.48
N ARG A 51 13.20 2.50 1.11
CA ARG A 51 13.76 3.65 1.83
C ARG A 51 14.69 3.21 2.96
N ASN A 52 14.27 2.22 3.75
CA ASN A 52 15.06 1.71 4.86
C ASN A 52 16.37 1.06 4.36
N ALA A 53 16.29 0.17 3.37
CA ALA A 53 17.47 -0.47 2.78
C ALA A 53 18.45 0.54 2.15
N ALA A 54 17.93 1.54 1.44
CA ALA A 54 18.76 2.59 0.86
C ALA A 54 19.39 3.50 1.93
N SER A 55 18.69 3.78 3.03
CA SER A 55 19.23 4.56 4.15
C SER A 55 20.42 3.87 4.81
N GLU A 56 20.35 2.55 4.99
CA GLU A 56 21.47 1.74 5.48
C GLU A 56 22.65 1.76 4.49
N ALA A 57 22.39 1.61 3.19
CA ALA A 57 23.42 1.68 2.15
C ALA A 57 24.11 3.06 2.12
N ILE A 58 23.36 4.15 2.23
CA ILE A 58 23.87 5.53 2.29
C ILE A 58 24.77 5.69 3.52
N ALA A 59 24.33 5.23 4.70
CA ALA A 59 25.13 5.31 5.92
C ALA A 59 26.48 4.56 5.77
N ALA A 60 26.45 3.39 5.14
CA ALA A 60 27.65 2.61 4.85
C ALA A 60 28.60 3.33 3.87
N ARG A 61 28.07 3.91 2.79
CA ARG A 61 28.84 4.71 1.81
C ARG A 61 29.52 5.91 2.47
N ARG A 62 28.75 6.69 3.23
CA ARG A 62 29.27 7.86 3.96
C ARG A 62 30.37 7.49 4.95
N LYS A 63 30.26 6.34 5.63
CA LYS A 63 31.30 5.84 6.54
C LYS A 63 32.61 5.50 5.80
N ARG A 64 32.53 5.09 4.53
CA ARG A 64 33.69 4.85 3.66
C ARG A 64 34.24 6.11 2.99
N GLY A 65 33.63 7.28 3.24
CA GLY A 65 34.01 8.54 2.60
C GLY A 65 33.55 8.66 1.14
N GLU A 66 32.63 7.80 0.71
CA GLU A 66 32.05 7.84 -0.64
C GLU A 66 30.91 8.87 -0.71
N ASP A 67 30.76 9.52 -1.87
CA ASP A 67 29.64 10.42 -2.13
C ASP A 67 28.33 9.63 -2.25
N ALA A 68 27.30 10.12 -1.56
CA ALA A 68 25.96 9.57 -1.54
C ALA A 68 24.88 10.64 -1.79
N ALA A 69 25.25 11.82 -2.32
CA ALA A 69 24.33 12.92 -2.56
C ALA A 69 23.17 12.53 -3.49
N ALA A 70 23.45 11.78 -4.55
CA ALA A 70 22.43 11.28 -5.48
C ALA A 70 21.46 10.29 -4.80
N ASP A 71 21.98 9.39 -3.97
CA ASP A 71 21.16 8.42 -3.23
C ASP A 71 20.25 9.13 -2.22
N ILE A 72 20.77 10.17 -1.55
CA ILE A 72 20.00 11.00 -0.61
C ILE A 72 18.87 11.74 -1.34
N ALA A 73 19.14 12.30 -2.52
CA ALA A 73 18.13 12.98 -3.33
C ALA A 73 17.01 12.01 -3.74
N ALA A 74 17.36 10.83 -4.25
CA ALA A 74 16.39 9.80 -4.60
C ALA A 74 15.54 9.35 -3.40
N MET A 75 16.11 9.31 -2.18
CA MET A 75 15.35 8.95 -0.98
C MET A 75 14.38 10.02 -0.50
N ARG A 76 14.60 11.29 -0.85
CA ARG A 76 13.61 12.36 -0.61
C ARG A 76 12.37 12.15 -1.47
N GLU A 77 12.55 11.87 -2.76
CA GLU A 77 11.42 11.59 -3.67
C GLU A 77 10.60 10.37 -3.22
N VAL A 78 11.27 9.33 -2.72
CA VAL A 78 10.60 8.16 -2.12
C VAL A 78 9.80 8.56 -0.88
N GLY A 79 10.36 9.42 -0.02
CA GLY A 79 9.66 9.96 1.15
C GLY A 79 8.41 10.75 0.78
N ASP A 80 8.51 11.63 -0.22
CA ASP A 80 7.39 12.43 -0.72
C ASP A 80 6.28 11.53 -1.31
N ARG A 81 6.65 10.47 -2.05
CA ARG A 81 5.70 9.50 -2.58
C ARG A 81 4.99 8.71 -1.49
N ILE A 82 5.71 8.29 -0.44
CA ILE A 82 5.08 7.64 0.73
C ILE A 82 4.08 8.59 1.38
N GLN A 83 4.43 9.86 1.58
CA GLN A 83 3.53 10.83 2.19
C GLN A 83 2.27 11.07 1.33
N ALA A 84 2.41 11.10 0.00
CA ALA A 84 1.27 11.24 -0.90
C ALA A 84 0.34 10.01 -0.90
N LEU A 85 0.87 8.81 -0.67
CA LEU A 85 0.10 7.56 -0.61
C LEU A 85 -0.54 7.31 0.77
N ASP A 86 0.06 7.83 1.84
CA ASP A 86 -0.44 7.73 3.22
C ASP A 86 -1.44 8.86 3.61
N ALA A 87 -1.62 9.87 2.76
CA ALA A 87 -2.51 11.03 2.98
C ALA A 87 -4.00 10.69 2.78
#